data_AF-A0A496VN52-F1
#
_entry.id   AF-A0A496VN52-F1
#
_cell.length_a   1.000
_cell.length_b   1.000
_cell.length_c   1.000
_cell.angle_alpha   90.00
_cell.angle_beta   90.00
_cell.angle_gamma   90.00
#
_symmetry.space_group_name_H-M   'P 1'
#
loop_
_entity.id
_entity.type
_entity.pdbx_description
1 polymer ?
#
loop_
_entity_poly.entity_id
_entity_poly.type
_entity_poly.pdbx_seq_one_letter_code
_entity_poly.pdbx_strand_id
1 'polypeptide(L)'
;MSVKHSVIAITGSSGAGTTTVKKAFEDIFRRGRYKAAVVEGDSFHRYDRQEMKNAVLEADAEGRNLSHFSAEANRFDKLEELFHQYSETGLGQIRKYLHNENEAAPYNQSSGTFTPWEEIPSDTDLLFYEGLHGGVITPEYNIAQWVDLLIGVVPSVNLEWIQKISRDVGERGYSAEAVTHTILRRMPDYVQYITPQFTNSHINFQRVPLVDTSNPFIARDIPSPDESLVVIRFNKYRDQDYTYLLSMIHDSFMSRPNTLVVPGGKMGFAMQIIFRPIVSEMMEKRRKAMEF
;
A
#
# COMPACT_ATOMS: atom_id res chain seq x y z
N MET A 1 17.24 8.79 -4.73
CA MET A 1 16.72 7.99 -5.85
C MET A 1 17.86 7.22 -6.50
N SER A 2 17.81 5.89 -6.40
CA SER A 2 18.88 5.00 -6.86
C SER A 2 18.55 4.44 -8.24
N VAL A 3 19.46 4.67 -9.19
CA VAL A 3 19.32 4.11 -10.54
C VAL A 3 19.68 2.63 -10.56
N LYS A 4 20.62 2.18 -9.72
CA LYS A 4 21.10 0.79 -9.69
C LYS A 4 20.17 -0.14 -8.90
N HIS A 5 19.55 0.38 -7.84
CA HIS A 5 18.71 -0.38 -6.92
C HIS A 5 17.42 0.39 -6.64
N SER A 6 16.50 0.36 -7.61
CA SER A 6 15.29 1.16 -7.50
C SER A 6 14.29 0.59 -6.49
N VAL A 7 13.63 1.48 -5.77
CA VAL A 7 12.56 1.17 -4.83
C VAL A 7 11.22 1.61 -5.40
N ILE A 8 10.30 0.67 -5.55
CA ILE A 8 8.89 0.90 -5.87
C ILE A 8 8.09 0.66 -4.60
N ALA A 9 7.31 1.65 -4.16
CA ALA A 9 6.48 1.52 -2.97
C ALA A 9 5.03 1.83 -3.27
N ILE A 10 4.14 0.96 -2.82
CA ILE A 10 2.70 1.20 -2.76
C ILE A 10 2.35 1.54 -1.33
N THR A 11 1.73 2.71 -1.16
CA THR A 11 1.13 3.13 0.10
C THR A 11 -0.37 3.23 -0.06
N GLY A 12 -1.13 2.74 0.90
CA GLY A 12 -2.56 2.71 0.82
C GLY A 12 -3.21 2.25 2.10
N SER A 13 -4.53 2.39 2.21
CA SER A 13 -5.27 1.83 3.32
C SER A 13 -5.77 0.42 3.01
N SER A 14 -5.93 -0.38 4.07
CA SER A 14 -6.35 -1.78 3.94
C SER A 14 -7.74 -1.88 3.28
N GLY A 15 -7.83 -2.54 2.13
CA GLY A 15 -9.06 -2.67 1.34
C GLY A 15 -9.08 -1.85 0.04
N ALA A 16 -8.07 -1.01 -0.21
CA ALA A 16 -7.96 -0.20 -1.43
C ALA A 16 -7.85 -1.00 -2.75
N GLY A 17 -7.70 -2.32 -2.68
CA GLY A 17 -7.41 -3.19 -3.83
C GLY A 17 -5.97 -3.69 -3.88
N THR A 18 -5.30 -3.80 -2.72
CA THR A 18 -3.93 -4.33 -2.57
C THR A 18 -3.68 -5.60 -3.40
N THR A 19 -4.57 -6.61 -3.31
CA THR A 19 -4.48 -7.82 -4.15
C THR A 19 -4.51 -7.54 -5.65
N THR A 20 -5.26 -6.54 -6.10
CA THR A 20 -5.31 -6.14 -7.53
C THR A 20 -3.98 -5.49 -7.93
N VAL A 21 -3.42 -4.67 -7.05
CA VAL A 21 -2.15 -3.98 -7.27
C VAL A 21 -1.00 -5.00 -7.33
N LYS A 22 -0.91 -5.89 -6.33
CA LYS A 22 0.08 -6.97 -6.26
C LYS A 22 0.07 -7.81 -7.54
N LYS A 23 -1.10 -8.29 -7.97
CA LYS A 23 -1.25 -9.04 -9.23
C LYS A 23 -0.80 -8.26 -10.45
N ALA A 24 -1.14 -6.97 -10.55
CA ALA A 24 -0.73 -6.14 -11.68
C ALA A 24 0.80 -5.99 -11.75
N PHE A 25 1.46 -5.77 -10.61
CA PHE A 25 2.92 -5.67 -10.55
C PHE A 25 3.62 -7.02 -10.75
N GLU A 26 3.10 -8.11 -10.19
CA GLU A 26 3.57 -9.47 -10.47
C GLU A 26 3.55 -9.76 -11.98
N ASP A 27 2.49 -9.37 -12.69
CA ASP A 27 2.40 -9.50 -14.14
C ASP A 27 3.41 -8.60 -14.88
N ILE A 28 3.62 -7.36 -14.43
CA ILE A 28 4.63 -6.46 -15.00
C ILE A 28 6.02 -7.08 -14.85
N PHE A 29 6.38 -7.53 -13.65
CA PHE A 29 7.67 -8.15 -13.35
C PHE A 29 7.87 -9.44 -14.15
N ARG A 30 6.86 -10.30 -14.20
CA ARG A 30 6.89 -11.54 -14.99
C ARG A 30 7.09 -11.29 -16.48
N ARG A 31 6.37 -10.32 -17.07
CA ARG A 31 6.49 -9.96 -18.50
C ARG A 31 7.83 -9.31 -18.81
N GLY A 32 8.33 -8.47 -17.90
CA GLY A 32 9.64 -7.82 -18.01
C GLY A 32 10.82 -8.74 -17.67
N ARG A 33 10.56 -9.91 -17.08
CA ARG A 33 11.56 -10.81 -16.48
C ARG A 33 12.40 -10.12 -15.41
N TYR A 34 11.77 -9.26 -14.61
CA TYR A 34 12.40 -8.56 -13.50
C TYR A 34 12.30 -9.38 -12.21
N LYS A 35 13.39 -9.50 -11.48
CA LYS A 35 13.43 -10.13 -10.14
C LYS A 35 13.19 -9.07 -9.07
N ALA A 36 12.00 -9.06 -8.47
CA ALA A 36 11.66 -8.11 -7.42
C ALA A 36 11.82 -8.73 -6.02
N ALA A 37 12.46 -8.01 -5.10
CA ALA A 37 12.34 -8.28 -3.66
C ALA A 37 10.98 -7.74 -3.19
N VAL A 38 10.01 -8.63 -2.97
CA VAL A 38 8.67 -8.24 -2.49
C VAL A 38 8.67 -8.14 -0.97
N VAL A 39 8.24 -6.98 -0.46
CA VAL A 39 8.20 -6.66 0.96
C VAL A 39 6.79 -6.24 1.36
N GLU A 40 6.23 -6.95 2.33
CA GLU A 40 4.91 -6.65 2.89
C GLU A 40 5.05 -5.71 4.08
N GLY A 41 4.23 -4.66 4.15
CA GLY A 41 4.37 -3.61 5.16
C GLY A 41 4.16 -4.10 6.59
N ASP A 42 3.35 -5.15 6.77
CA ASP A 42 3.05 -5.74 8.07
C ASP A 42 4.30 -6.35 8.73
N SER A 43 5.34 -6.64 7.95
CA SER A 43 6.68 -7.01 8.44
C SER A 43 7.30 -5.96 9.37
N PHE A 44 6.85 -4.70 9.28
CA PHE A 44 7.37 -3.56 10.02
C PHE A 44 6.44 -3.10 11.14
N HIS A 45 5.36 -3.82 11.46
CA HIS A 45 4.62 -3.58 12.69
C HIS A 45 5.55 -3.71 13.90
N ARG A 46 5.39 -2.88 14.93
CA ARG A 46 6.19 -2.98 16.17
C ARG A 46 5.77 -4.18 17.00
N TYR A 47 4.47 -4.42 17.05
CA TYR A 47 3.83 -5.36 17.95
C TYR A 47 3.23 -6.53 17.19
N ASP A 48 3.34 -7.73 17.76
CA ASP A 48 2.58 -8.88 17.30
C ASP A 48 1.09 -8.74 17.63
N ARG A 49 0.26 -9.73 17.26
CA ARG A 49 -1.20 -9.65 17.48
C ARG A 49 -1.57 -9.45 18.96
N GLN A 50 -0.89 -10.13 19.88
CA GLN A 50 -1.22 -10.09 21.30
C GLN A 50 -0.62 -8.85 21.97
N GLU A 51 0.62 -8.52 21.62
CA GLU A 51 1.30 -7.29 22.05
C GLU A 51 0.50 -6.06 21.62
N MET A 52 0.01 -6.01 20.37
CA MET A 52 -0.77 -4.88 19.87
C MET A 52 -2.09 -4.74 20.62
N LYS A 53 -2.74 -5.86 20.95
CA LYS A 53 -3.97 -5.85 21.75
C LYS A 53 -3.71 -5.26 23.14
N ASN A 54 -2.61 -5.64 23.77
CA ASN A 54 -2.24 -5.13 25.10
C ASN A 54 -1.87 -3.64 25.04
N ALA A 55 -1.04 -3.24 24.07
CA ALA A 55 -0.62 -1.85 23.89
C ALA A 55 -1.81 -0.92 23.61
N VAL A 56 -2.82 -1.38 22.87
CA VAL A 56 -4.06 -0.63 22.66
C VAL A 56 -4.84 -0.46 23.97
N LEU A 57 -4.93 -1.49 24.80
CA LEU A 57 -5.62 -1.40 26.11
C LEU A 57 -4.90 -0.44 27.06
N GLU A 58 -3.57 -0.46 27.07
CA GLU A 58 -2.74 0.47 27.87
C GLU A 58 -2.89 1.91 27.39
N ALA A 59 -2.81 2.15 26.08
CA ALA A 59 -3.02 3.47 25.49
C ALA A 59 -4.43 4.01 25.79
N ASP A 60 -5.47 3.17 25.63
CA ASP A 60 -6.85 3.53 25.93
C ASP A 60 -7.02 3.91 27.41
N ALA A 61 -6.36 3.20 28.35
CA ALA A 61 -6.38 3.53 29.78
C ALA A 61 -5.69 4.86 30.13
N GLU A 62 -4.70 5.28 29.33
CA GLU A 62 -4.02 6.57 29.44
C GLU A 62 -4.73 7.71 28.68
N GLY A 63 -5.85 7.42 28.00
CA GLY A 63 -6.55 8.38 27.16
C GLY A 63 -5.79 8.73 25.86
N ARG A 64 -4.83 7.90 25.45
CA ARG A 64 -4.12 8.01 24.17
C ARG A 64 -4.78 7.10 23.13
N ASN A 65 -4.61 7.47 21.86
CA ASN A 65 -5.03 6.60 20.75
C ASN A 65 -3.81 5.82 20.25
N LEU A 66 -3.97 4.51 20.09
CA LEU A 66 -2.98 3.67 19.40
C LEU A 66 -3.66 2.86 18.29
N SER A 67 -3.04 2.87 17.12
CA SER A 67 -3.48 2.03 16.01
C SER A 67 -2.33 1.63 15.10
N HIS A 68 -2.59 0.65 14.22
CA HIS A 68 -1.63 0.24 13.19
C HIS A 68 -1.25 1.38 12.22
N PHE A 69 -1.94 2.52 12.24
CA PHE A 69 -1.56 3.68 11.44
C PHE A 69 -0.47 4.53 12.10
N SER A 70 -0.32 4.47 13.43
CA SER A 70 0.58 5.34 14.17
C SER A 70 2.05 5.01 13.93
N ALA A 71 2.93 5.99 14.14
CA ALA A 71 4.37 5.75 14.18
C ALA A 71 4.77 4.82 15.34
N GLU A 72 4.10 4.90 16.48
CA GLU A 72 4.37 4.08 17.67
C GLU A 72 4.16 2.58 17.38
N ALA A 73 3.10 2.23 16.66
CA ALA A 73 2.79 0.84 16.31
C ALA A 73 3.66 0.26 15.18
N ASN A 74 4.61 1.03 14.65
CA ASN A 74 5.42 0.64 13.49
C ASN A 74 6.92 0.87 13.73
N ARG A 75 7.74 0.19 12.93
CA ARG A 75 9.20 0.28 12.91
C ARG A 75 9.64 1.11 11.70
N PHE A 76 9.32 2.41 11.73
CA PHE A 76 9.76 3.34 10.68
C PHE A 76 11.28 3.45 10.61
N ASP A 77 11.97 3.28 11.74
CA ASP A 77 13.42 3.10 11.81
C ASP A 77 13.91 1.99 10.89
N LYS A 78 13.30 0.80 10.99
CA LYS A 78 13.67 -0.37 10.19
C LYS A 78 13.22 -0.27 8.75
N LEU A 79 12.07 0.36 8.50
CA LEU A 79 11.58 0.55 7.13
C LEU A 79 12.45 1.54 6.36
N GLU A 80 12.84 2.65 6.98
CA GLU A 80 13.78 3.60 6.37
C GLU A 80 15.16 2.96 6.17
N GLU A 81 15.67 2.21 7.17
CA GLU A 81 16.93 1.46 7.06
C GLU A 81 16.92 0.51 5.86
N LEU A 82 15.83 -0.26 5.67
CA LEU A 82 15.68 -1.15 4.51
C LEU A 82 15.72 -0.36 3.19
N PHE A 83 14.94 0.71 3.05
CA PHE A 83 14.87 1.45 1.79
C PHE A 83 16.20 2.13 1.47
N HIS A 84 16.84 2.71 2.50
CA HIS A 84 18.15 3.30 2.40
C HIS A 84 19.19 2.27 1.95
N GLN A 85 19.34 1.18 2.71
CA GLN A 85 20.34 0.13 2.44
C GLN A 85 20.12 -0.51 1.07
N TYR A 86 18.86 -0.78 0.69
CA TYR A 86 18.55 -1.31 -0.62
C TYR A 86 18.98 -0.35 -1.71
N SER A 87 18.65 0.94 -1.58
CA SER A 87 18.99 1.93 -2.59
C SER A 87 20.50 2.07 -2.81
N GLU A 88 21.33 1.83 -1.79
CA GLU A 88 22.79 1.89 -1.88
C GLU A 88 23.41 0.58 -2.38
N THR A 89 22.93 -0.56 -1.90
CA THR A 89 23.65 -1.85 -2.02
C THR A 89 22.85 -2.99 -2.63
N GLY A 90 21.53 -2.83 -2.80
CA GLY A 90 20.61 -3.90 -3.18
C GLY A 90 20.37 -4.95 -2.09
N LEU A 91 20.83 -4.69 -0.86
CA LEU A 91 20.69 -5.56 0.30
C LEU A 91 19.74 -4.96 1.34
N GLY A 92 19.31 -5.77 2.29
CA GLY A 92 18.42 -5.34 3.35
C GLY A 92 17.90 -6.52 4.17
N GLN A 93 17.21 -6.21 5.26
CA GLN A 93 16.60 -7.23 6.11
C GLN A 93 15.08 -7.07 6.16
N ILE A 94 14.39 -8.19 6.13
CA ILE A 94 12.94 -8.27 6.29
C ILE A 94 12.59 -9.37 7.30
N ARG A 95 11.40 -9.30 7.85
CA ARG A 95 10.75 -10.44 8.52
C ARG A 95 9.39 -10.66 7.88
N LYS A 96 8.66 -11.68 8.29
CA LYS A 96 7.28 -11.90 7.86
C LYS A 96 6.34 -11.80 9.05
N TYR A 97 5.16 -11.22 8.84
CA TYR A 97 4.05 -11.32 9.78
C TYR A 97 3.15 -12.46 9.33
N LEU A 98 2.93 -13.45 10.20
CA LEU A 98 2.21 -14.68 9.83
C LEU A 98 0.71 -14.46 10.05
N HIS A 99 -0.08 -14.30 8.99
CA HIS A 99 -1.49 -13.92 9.13
C HIS A 99 -2.38 -15.05 9.64
N ASN A 100 -2.09 -16.28 9.22
CA ASN A 100 -2.91 -17.46 9.43
C ASN A 100 -2.04 -18.70 9.71
N GLU A 101 -2.68 -19.79 10.11
CA GLU A 101 -2.00 -21.03 10.48
C GLU A 101 -1.24 -21.67 9.30
N ASN A 102 -1.69 -21.47 8.05
CA ASN A 102 -0.99 -22.01 6.88
C ASN A 102 0.35 -21.31 6.64
N GLU A 103 0.40 -19.99 6.86
CA GLU A 103 1.63 -19.22 6.80
C GLU A 103 2.54 -19.53 7.99
N ALA A 104 1.97 -19.80 9.17
CA ALA A 104 2.71 -20.05 10.40
C ALA A 104 3.29 -21.47 10.51
N ALA A 105 2.61 -22.47 9.93
CA ALA A 105 2.99 -23.88 10.01
C ALA A 105 4.43 -24.18 9.53
N PRO A 106 4.92 -23.64 8.38
CA PRO A 106 6.30 -23.84 7.94
C PRO A 106 7.36 -23.34 8.93
N TYR A 107 6.99 -22.40 9.80
CA TYR A 107 7.88 -21.79 10.79
C TYR A 107 7.73 -22.40 12.19
N ASN A 108 6.79 -23.35 12.39
CA ASN A 108 6.41 -23.86 13.72
C ASN A 108 6.06 -22.74 14.72
N GLN A 109 5.40 -21.69 14.24
CA GLN A 109 4.95 -20.54 15.03
C GLN A 109 3.42 -20.46 15.03
N SER A 110 2.87 -19.56 15.85
CA SER A 110 1.41 -19.29 15.88
C SER A 110 1.04 -18.19 14.90
N SER A 111 -0.20 -18.16 14.41
CA SER A 111 -0.66 -17.01 13.64
C SER A 111 -0.65 -15.72 14.48
N GLY A 112 -0.28 -14.62 13.84
CA GLY A 112 -0.16 -13.30 14.44
C GLY A 112 1.20 -12.98 15.03
N THR A 113 2.22 -13.81 14.80
CA THR A 113 3.61 -13.58 15.24
C THR A 113 4.52 -13.16 14.07
N PHE A 114 5.74 -12.74 14.40
CA PHE A 114 6.78 -12.45 13.41
C PHE A 114 7.81 -13.57 13.29
N THR A 115 8.29 -13.79 12.08
CA THR A 115 9.52 -14.56 11.86
C THR A 115 10.74 -13.74 12.33
N PRO A 116 11.91 -14.37 12.50
CA PRO A 116 13.18 -13.65 12.61
C PRO A 116 13.44 -12.75 11.40
N TRP A 117 14.31 -11.76 11.59
CA TRP A 117 14.83 -10.95 10.48
C TRP A 117 15.78 -11.80 9.62
N GLU A 118 15.60 -11.74 8.32
CA GLU A 118 16.35 -12.46 7.30
C GLU A 118 16.79 -11.48 6.21
N GLU A 119 17.91 -11.78 5.56
CA GLU A 119 18.37 -10.99 4.41
C GLU A 119 17.44 -11.20 3.21
N ILE A 120 17.14 -10.12 2.49
CA ILE A 120 16.47 -10.23 1.19
C ILE A 120 17.39 -10.93 0.17
N PRO A 121 16.85 -11.54 -0.90
CA PRO A 121 17.66 -12.10 -1.97
C PRO A 121 18.59 -11.06 -2.61
N SER A 122 19.87 -11.41 -2.75
CA SER A 122 20.90 -10.51 -3.28
C SER A 122 20.85 -10.33 -4.81
N ASP A 123 20.13 -11.19 -5.52
CA ASP A 123 20.02 -11.19 -6.99
C ASP A 123 18.76 -10.49 -7.49
N THR A 124 18.44 -9.32 -6.92
CA THR A 124 17.22 -8.56 -7.24
C THR A 124 17.50 -7.37 -8.15
N ASP A 125 16.54 -7.07 -9.03
CA ASP A 125 16.56 -5.92 -9.93
C ASP A 125 15.96 -4.67 -9.28
N LEU A 126 15.00 -4.86 -8.37
CA LEU A 126 14.30 -3.80 -7.65
C LEU A 126 13.69 -4.31 -6.35
N LEU A 127 13.39 -3.39 -5.43
CA LEU A 127 12.59 -3.64 -4.24
C LEU A 127 11.16 -3.15 -4.48
N PHE A 128 10.20 -3.99 -4.13
CA PHE A 128 8.78 -3.71 -4.26
C PHE A 128 8.11 -3.82 -2.89
N TYR A 129 7.75 -2.68 -2.33
CA TYR A 129 7.06 -2.57 -1.05
C TYR A 129 5.55 -2.39 -1.26
N GLU A 130 4.74 -3.11 -0.48
CA GLU A 130 3.30 -2.91 -0.38
C GLU A 130 2.88 -2.80 1.08
N GLY A 131 2.31 -1.66 1.48
CA GLY A 131 1.85 -1.48 2.85
C GLY A 131 1.18 -0.14 3.13
N LEU A 132 1.01 0.17 4.42
CA LEU A 132 0.37 1.41 4.86
C LEU A 132 1.33 2.61 4.86
N HIS A 133 2.66 2.40 4.84
CA HIS A 133 3.65 3.42 5.22
C HIS A 133 4.80 3.62 4.21
N GLY A 134 4.58 3.24 2.95
CA GLY A 134 5.61 3.31 1.90
C GLY A 134 6.06 4.72 1.52
N GLY A 135 5.38 5.77 2.00
CA GLY A 135 5.66 7.17 1.67
C GLY A 135 5.59 8.12 2.87
N VAL A 136 5.84 7.61 4.08
CA VAL A 136 5.79 8.40 5.32
C VAL A 136 6.91 9.43 5.37
N ILE A 137 6.56 10.62 5.86
CA ILE A 137 7.49 11.67 6.26
C ILE A 137 7.05 12.16 7.65
N THR A 138 7.95 12.09 8.62
CA THR A 138 7.84 12.66 9.97
C THR A 138 9.06 13.55 10.24
N PRO A 139 9.12 14.28 11.37
CA PRO A 139 10.34 15.01 11.74
C PRO A 139 11.57 14.10 11.89
N GLU A 140 11.37 12.83 12.29
CA GLU A 140 12.42 11.86 12.56
C GLU A 140 12.79 10.99 11.35
N TYR A 141 11.82 10.68 10.47
CA TYR A 141 11.99 9.74 9.37
C TYR A 141 11.46 10.30 8.06
N ASN A 142 12.18 10.10 6.95
CA ASN A 142 11.71 10.45 5.62
C ASN A 142 11.90 9.27 4.67
N ILE A 143 11.00 8.29 4.80
CA ILE A 143 11.02 7.06 3.98
C ILE A 143 10.81 7.39 2.50
N ALA A 144 9.96 8.38 2.20
CA ALA A 144 9.60 8.75 0.84
C ALA A 144 10.80 9.17 -0.03
N GLN A 145 11.87 9.73 0.56
CA GLN A 145 13.05 10.18 -0.19
C GLN A 145 13.81 9.05 -0.90
N TRP A 146 13.67 7.82 -0.40
CA TRP A 146 14.33 6.63 -0.92
C TRP A 146 13.53 5.93 -2.02
N VAL A 147 12.30 6.38 -2.28
CA VAL A 147 11.37 5.74 -3.23
C VAL A 147 11.46 6.38 -4.61
N ASP A 148 11.76 5.57 -5.63
CA ASP A 148 11.85 6.03 -7.03
C ASP A 148 10.46 6.10 -7.70
N LEU A 149 9.57 5.19 -7.32
CA LEU A 149 8.17 5.15 -7.74
C LEU A 149 7.21 4.93 -6.55
N LEU A 150 6.66 6.02 -6.00
CA LEU A 150 5.66 5.97 -4.94
C LEU A 150 4.24 6.02 -5.51
N ILE A 151 3.43 5.01 -5.20
CA ILE A 151 2.08 4.84 -5.72
C ILE A 151 1.11 4.88 -4.55
N GLY A 152 0.15 5.81 -4.58
CA GLY A 152 -0.93 5.86 -3.61
C GLY A 152 -2.12 5.04 -4.10
N VAL A 153 -2.62 4.10 -3.31
CA VAL A 153 -3.83 3.33 -3.64
C VAL A 153 -4.80 3.43 -2.48
N VAL A 154 -5.93 4.11 -2.69
CA VAL A 154 -6.79 4.53 -1.58
C VAL A 154 -8.27 4.48 -1.97
N PRO A 155 -9.16 3.89 -1.18
CA PRO A 155 -10.60 4.05 -1.38
C PRO A 155 -11.05 5.43 -0.86
N SER A 156 -12.21 5.90 -1.28
CA SER A 156 -12.89 6.98 -0.53
C SER A 156 -13.05 6.56 0.94
N VAL A 157 -12.97 7.51 1.88
CA VAL A 157 -13.04 7.24 3.32
C VAL A 157 -14.27 6.40 3.69
N ASN A 158 -15.43 6.70 3.11
CA ASN A 158 -16.65 5.94 3.35
C ASN A 158 -16.51 4.47 2.92
N LEU A 159 -15.92 4.20 1.75
CA LEU A 159 -15.65 2.84 1.29
C LEU A 159 -14.64 2.13 2.20
N GLU A 160 -13.62 2.82 2.70
CA GLU A 160 -12.67 2.28 3.68
C GLU A 160 -13.38 1.78 4.94
N TRP A 161 -14.33 2.59 5.46
CA TRP A 161 -15.11 2.24 6.63
C TRP A 161 -16.05 1.07 6.36
N ILE A 162 -16.76 1.06 5.23
CA ILE A 162 -17.62 -0.08 4.83
C ILE A 162 -16.80 -1.39 4.80
N GLN A 163 -15.61 -1.36 4.19
CA GLN A 163 -14.72 -2.51 4.12
C GLN A 163 -14.20 -2.95 5.49
N LYS A 164 -13.94 -2.00 6.39
CA LYS A 164 -13.51 -2.30 7.76
C LYS A 164 -14.65 -2.93 8.57
N ILE A 165 -15.86 -2.37 8.46
CA ILE A 165 -17.06 -2.85 9.15
C ILE A 165 -17.43 -4.25 8.67
N SER A 166 -17.49 -4.47 7.36
CA SER A 166 -17.81 -5.78 6.79
C SER A 166 -16.83 -6.87 7.25
N ARG A 167 -15.52 -6.59 7.28
CA ARG A 167 -14.51 -7.53 7.81
C ARG A 167 -14.67 -7.80 9.30
N ASP A 168 -14.81 -6.75 10.11
CA ASP A 168 -14.85 -6.88 11.57
C ASP A 168 -16.17 -7.50 12.08
N VAL A 169 -17.30 -7.22 11.44
CA VAL A 169 -18.59 -7.82 11.79
C VAL A 169 -18.71 -9.23 11.22
N GLY A 170 -18.39 -9.42 9.94
CA GLY A 170 -18.58 -10.69 9.24
C GLY A 170 -17.58 -11.77 9.61
N GLU A 171 -16.28 -11.44 9.70
CA GLU A 171 -15.23 -12.43 9.97
C GLU A 171 -14.91 -12.58 11.46
N ARG A 172 -15.15 -11.53 12.26
CA ARG A 172 -14.69 -11.46 13.66
C ARG A 172 -15.81 -11.30 14.70
N GLY A 173 -17.06 -11.12 14.27
CA GLY A 173 -18.23 -11.10 15.16
C GLY A 173 -18.31 -9.89 16.10
N TYR A 174 -17.65 -8.77 15.79
CA TYR A 174 -17.70 -7.58 16.62
C TYR A 174 -19.07 -6.87 16.55
N SER A 175 -19.45 -6.19 17.63
CA SER A 175 -20.64 -5.31 17.62
C SER A 175 -20.39 -4.05 16.79
N ALA A 176 -21.45 -3.50 16.19
CA ALA A 176 -21.37 -2.26 15.41
C ALA A 176 -20.79 -1.09 16.22
N GLU A 177 -21.08 -1.03 17.52
CA GLU A 177 -20.54 -0.03 18.44
C GLU A 177 -19.02 -0.17 18.62
N ALA A 178 -18.52 -1.40 18.83
CA ALA A 178 -17.09 -1.67 18.96
C ALA A 178 -16.31 -1.31 17.68
N VAL A 179 -16.91 -1.55 16.51
CA VAL A 179 -16.31 -1.16 15.22
C VAL A 179 -16.30 0.36 15.07
N THR A 180 -17.38 1.04 15.45
CA THR A 180 -17.46 2.52 15.41
C THR A 180 -16.37 3.14 16.30
N HIS A 181 -16.21 2.66 17.53
CA HIS A 181 -15.15 3.10 18.44
C HIS A 181 -13.77 2.87 17.83
N THR A 182 -13.55 1.70 17.20
CA THR A 182 -12.30 1.37 16.54
C THR A 182 -12.00 2.29 15.35
N ILE A 183 -13.01 2.69 14.56
CA ILE A 183 -12.83 3.65 13.46
C ILE A 183 -12.42 5.01 14.02
N LEU A 184 -13.16 5.52 15.01
CA LEU A 184 -12.90 6.83 15.61
C LEU A 184 -11.51 6.92 16.23
N ARG A 185 -11.10 5.89 16.98
CA ARG A 185 -9.76 5.81 17.60
C ARG A 185 -8.63 5.91 16.58
N ARG A 186 -8.84 5.46 15.34
CA ARG A 186 -7.83 5.46 14.27
C ARG A 186 -7.74 6.78 13.51
N MET A 187 -8.75 7.65 13.61
CA MET A 187 -8.83 8.87 12.80
C MET A 187 -7.68 9.84 13.03
N PRO A 188 -7.20 10.09 14.27
CA PRO A 188 -6.03 10.93 14.49
C PRO A 188 -4.81 10.41 13.72
N ASP A 189 -4.50 9.12 13.87
CA ASP A 189 -3.37 8.50 13.17
C ASP A 189 -3.56 8.48 11.64
N TYR A 190 -4.79 8.29 11.17
CA TYR A 190 -5.09 8.30 9.74
C TYR A 190 -4.77 9.66 9.11
N VAL A 191 -5.22 10.74 9.76
CA VAL A 191 -4.95 12.11 9.30
C VAL A 191 -3.46 12.44 9.41
N GLN A 192 -2.81 11.99 10.49
CA GLN A 192 -1.41 12.32 10.76
C GLN A 192 -0.41 11.52 9.90
N TYR A 193 -0.65 10.23 9.69
CA TYR A 193 0.34 9.31 9.11
C TYR A 193 -0.08 8.69 7.78
N ILE A 194 -1.38 8.59 7.46
CA ILE A 194 -1.84 7.97 6.20
C ILE A 194 -2.08 9.02 5.12
N THR A 195 -2.97 9.98 5.36
CA THR A 195 -3.36 10.95 4.34
C THR A 195 -2.22 11.80 3.76
N PRO A 196 -1.19 12.24 4.52
CA PRO A 196 -0.12 13.06 3.97
C PRO A 196 0.71 12.34 2.91
N GLN A 197 0.80 11.00 2.98
CA GLN A 197 1.56 10.20 2.02
C GLN A 197 1.01 10.35 0.59
N PHE A 198 -0.30 10.56 0.42
CA PHE A 198 -0.92 10.75 -0.90
C PHE A 198 -0.60 12.11 -1.54
N THR A 199 0.02 13.03 -0.78
CA THR A 199 0.62 14.25 -1.33
C THR A 199 1.99 13.96 -1.96
N ASN A 200 2.73 13.02 -1.36
CA ASN A 200 4.09 12.65 -1.77
C ASN A 200 4.10 11.65 -2.92
N SER A 201 3.04 10.86 -3.07
CA SER A 201 2.92 9.88 -4.14
C SER A 201 3.06 10.49 -5.54
N HIS A 202 3.70 9.74 -6.42
CA HIS A 202 3.88 10.08 -7.82
C HIS A 202 2.58 9.91 -8.60
N ILE A 203 1.84 8.83 -8.35
CA ILE A 203 0.54 8.56 -8.98
C ILE A 203 -0.41 8.02 -7.91
N ASN A 204 -1.60 8.60 -7.82
CA ASN A 204 -2.67 8.13 -6.94
C ASN A 204 -3.75 7.40 -7.72
N PHE A 205 -4.21 6.27 -7.20
CA PHE A 205 -5.38 5.52 -7.62
C PHE A 205 -6.40 5.60 -6.49
N GLN A 206 -7.40 6.46 -6.67
CA GLN A 206 -8.47 6.62 -5.69
C GLN A 206 -9.74 5.89 -6.15
N ARG A 207 -10.18 4.87 -5.42
CA ARG A 207 -11.41 4.14 -5.72
C ARG A 207 -12.62 4.87 -5.12
N VAL A 208 -13.60 5.20 -5.97
CA VAL A 208 -14.79 5.97 -5.61
C VAL A 208 -16.04 5.18 -5.98
N PRO A 209 -16.86 4.77 -4.99
CA PRO A 209 -18.16 4.14 -5.25
C PRO A 209 -19.12 5.08 -5.99
N LEU A 210 -19.96 4.51 -6.86
CA LEU A 210 -21.08 5.17 -7.52
C LEU A 210 -22.44 4.82 -6.89
N VAL A 211 -22.42 4.12 -5.75
CA VAL A 211 -23.60 3.76 -4.95
C VAL A 211 -23.68 4.60 -3.69
N ASP A 212 -24.82 4.55 -3.00
CA ASP A 212 -25.01 5.30 -1.76
C ASP A 212 -24.12 4.75 -0.63
N THR A 213 -23.05 5.49 -0.34
CA THR A 213 -22.18 5.25 0.82
C THR A 213 -22.30 6.35 1.87
N SER A 214 -23.39 7.12 1.87
CA SER A 214 -23.58 8.27 2.77
C SER A 214 -23.55 7.89 4.26
N ASN A 215 -24.09 6.71 4.60
CA ASN A 215 -23.98 6.11 5.92
C ASN A 215 -23.26 4.74 5.85
N PRO A 216 -21.93 4.71 6.05
CA PRO A 216 -21.15 3.47 5.94
C PRO A 216 -21.43 2.47 7.07
N PHE A 217 -22.07 2.89 8.18
CA PHE A 217 -22.34 2.03 9.35
C PHE A 217 -23.52 1.09 9.17
N ILE A 218 -24.37 1.35 8.17
CA ILE A 218 -25.53 0.50 7.83
C ILE A 218 -25.38 -0.19 6.47
N ALA A 219 -24.20 -0.05 5.84
CA ALA A 219 -23.93 -0.67 4.56
C ALA A 219 -23.97 -2.19 4.69
N ARG A 220 -24.75 -2.84 3.82
CA ARG A 220 -24.92 -4.30 3.81
C ARG A 220 -23.78 -4.98 3.08
N ASP A 221 -23.38 -4.40 1.95
CA ASP A 221 -22.42 -4.96 1.03
C ASP A 221 -21.29 -3.96 0.76
N ILE A 222 -20.10 -4.48 0.48
CA ILE A 222 -19.00 -3.66 -0.01
C ILE A 222 -19.29 -3.37 -1.49
N PRO A 223 -19.33 -2.10 -1.92
CA PRO A 223 -19.47 -1.76 -3.34
C PRO A 223 -18.49 -2.55 -4.19
N SER A 224 -18.97 -3.17 -5.25
CA SER A 224 -18.17 -3.97 -6.19
C SER A 224 -17.30 -3.06 -7.09
N PRO A 225 -16.32 -3.63 -7.82
CA PRO A 225 -15.53 -2.87 -8.79
C PRO A 225 -16.40 -2.23 -9.90
N ASP A 226 -17.49 -2.87 -10.30
CA ASP A 226 -18.39 -2.35 -11.35
C ASP A 226 -19.29 -1.21 -10.83
N GLU A 227 -19.55 -1.19 -9.52
CA GLU A 227 -20.21 -0.09 -8.82
C GLU A 227 -19.23 1.03 -8.42
N SER A 228 -18.03 1.07 -9.00
CA SER A 228 -16.99 2.03 -8.65
C SER A 228 -16.28 2.60 -9.88
N LEU A 229 -15.74 3.81 -9.73
CA LEU A 229 -14.71 4.34 -10.60
C LEU A 229 -13.37 4.40 -9.86
N VAL A 230 -12.29 4.51 -10.62
CA VAL A 230 -10.96 4.78 -10.07
C VAL A 230 -10.43 6.08 -10.69
N VAL A 231 -10.16 7.05 -9.83
CA VAL A 231 -9.58 8.34 -10.17
C VAL A 231 -8.06 8.22 -10.09
N ILE A 232 -7.39 8.34 -11.23
CA ILE A 232 -5.95 8.22 -11.39
C ILE A 232 -5.35 9.61 -11.56
N ARG A 233 -4.72 10.13 -10.50
CA ARG A 233 -4.05 11.45 -10.51
C ARG A 233 -2.55 11.30 -10.69
N PHE A 234 -2.00 11.94 -11.71
CA PHE A 234 -0.57 11.99 -11.98
C PHE A 234 0.05 13.24 -11.33
N ASN A 235 0.76 13.07 -10.21
CA ASN A 235 1.51 14.15 -9.57
C ASN A 235 2.89 14.31 -10.23
N LYS A 236 3.57 13.19 -10.40
CA LYS A 236 4.73 12.98 -11.30
C LYS A 236 4.24 12.20 -12.52
N TYR A 237 4.99 12.23 -13.61
CA TYR A 237 4.61 11.62 -14.89
C TYR A 237 3.36 12.27 -15.53
N ARG A 238 3.27 13.61 -15.50
CA ARG A 238 2.11 14.36 -16.03
C ARG A 238 1.95 14.28 -17.55
N ASP A 239 3.06 14.09 -18.27
CA ASP A 239 3.07 14.03 -19.73
C ASP A 239 2.80 12.59 -20.22
N GLN A 240 1.67 12.02 -19.78
CA GLN A 240 1.21 10.74 -20.32
C GLN A 240 0.64 10.93 -21.73
N ASP A 241 0.71 9.88 -22.54
CA ASP A 241 -0.11 9.81 -23.76
C ASP A 241 -1.56 9.49 -23.37
N TYR A 242 -2.30 10.55 -23.01
CA TYR A 242 -3.71 10.43 -22.62
C TYR A 242 -4.59 9.93 -23.76
N THR A 243 -4.23 10.21 -25.02
CA THR A 243 -4.96 9.69 -26.18
C THR A 243 -4.86 8.16 -26.22
N TYR A 244 -3.65 7.63 -26.03
CA TYR A 244 -3.42 6.19 -25.93
C TYR A 244 -4.15 5.60 -24.72
N LEU A 245 -4.02 6.19 -23.53
CA LEU A 245 -4.70 5.71 -22.33
C LEU A 245 -6.23 5.64 -22.49
N LEU A 246 -6.83 6.70 -23.04
CA LEU A 246 -8.28 6.76 -23.31
C LEU A 246 -8.72 5.73 -24.35
N SER A 247 -7.91 5.51 -25.39
CA SER A 247 -8.22 4.53 -26.43
C SER A 247 -8.15 3.08 -25.93
N MET A 248 -7.20 2.78 -25.04
CA MET A 248 -6.97 1.44 -24.54
C MET A 248 -7.93 1.09 -23.40
N ILE A 249 -8.19 2.04 -22.51
CA ILE A 249 -9.04 1.83 -21.35
C ILE A 249 -10.45 2.30 -21.70
N HIS A 250 -11.24 1.39 -22.27
CA HIS A 250 -12.61 1.70 -22.68
C HIS A 250 -13.43 2.31 -21.51
N ASP A 251 -14.34 3.24 -21.82
CA ASP A 251 -15.14 4.03 -20.86
C ASP A 251 -14.33 4.92 -19.89
N SER A 252 -13.04 5.13 -20.16
CA SER A 252 -12.27 6.12 -19.40
C SER A 252 -12.48 7.54 -19.94
N PHE A 253 -12.29 8.53 -19.07
CA PHE A 253 -12.40 9.94 -19.43
C PHE A 253 -11.49 10.80 -18.56
N MET A 254 -11.21 12.03 -19.00
CA MET A 254 -10.42 12.99 -18.22
C MET A 254 -11.34 13.86 -17.35
N SER A 255 -11.10 13.89 -16.05
CA SER A 255 -11.82 14.78 -15.12
C SER A 255 -11.07 16.08 -14.83
N ARG A 256 -9.75 16.07 -14.99
CA ARG A 256 -8.84 17.24 -14.92
C ARG A 256 -7.65 17.02 -15.87
N PRO A 257 -6.85 18.05 -16.20
CA PRO A 257 -5.73 17.92 -17.13
C PRO A 257 -4.72 16.81 -16.82
N ASN A 258 -4.52 16.49 -15.54
CA ASN A 258 -3.62 15.43 -15.08
C ASN A 258 -4.36 14.29 -14.34
N THR A 259 -5.66 14.12 -14.58
CA THR A 259 -6.50 13.13 -13.88
C THR A 259 -7.35 12.34 -14.85
N LEU A 260 -7.04 11.05 -14.95
CA LEU A 260 -7.78 10.05 -15.72
C LEU A 260 -8.77 9.34 -14.79
N VAL A 261 -10.01 9.11 -15.24
CA VAL A 261 -11.00 8.31 -14.52
C VAL A 261 -11.27 7.05 -15.31
N VAL A 262 -11.23 5.90 -14.65
CA VAL A 262 -11.43 4.59 -15.28
C VAL A 262 -12.51 3.78 -14.54
N PRO A 263 -13.21 2.84 -15.20
CA PRO A 263 -14.08 1.89 -14.53
C PRO A 263 -13.32 1.07 -13.48
N GLY A 264 -13.93 0.80 -12.32
CA GLY A 264 -13.27 0.11 -11.22
C GLY A 264 -12.82 -1.31 -11.58
N GLY A 265 -13.62 -2.04 -12.37
CA GLY A 265 -13.23 -3.35 -12.92
C GLY A 265 -11.99 -3.32 -13.83
N LYS A 266 -11.59 -2.15 -14.34
CA LYS A 266 -10.41 -1.96 -15.22
C LYS A 266 -9.17 -1.46 -14.48
N MET A 267 -9.20 -1.35 -13.14
CA MET A 267 -8.08 -0.83 -12.34
C MET A 267 -6.76 -1.57 -12.59
N GLY A 268 -6.76 -2.91 -12.51
CA GLY A 268 -5.55 -3.72 -12.74
C GLY A 268 -5.01 -3.59 -14.16
N PHE A 269 -5.88 -3.47 -15.15
CA PHE A 269 -5.49 -3.23 -16.54
C PHE A 269 -4.89 -1.84 -16.74
N ALA A 270 -5.51 -0.80 -16.15
CA ALA A 270 -4.98 0.55 -16.16
C ALA A 270 -3.58 0.62 -15.53
N MET A 271 -3.37 -0.07 -14.39
CA MET A 271 -2.06 -0.19 -13.76
C MET A 271 -1.02 -0.81 -14.69
N GLN A 272 -1.36 -1.90 -15.40
CA GLN A 272 -0.42 -2.52 -16.35
C GLN A 272 -0.05 -1.57 -17.49
N ILE A 273 -1.01 -0.84 -18.07
CA ILE A 273 -0.73 0.10 -19.16
C ILE A 273 0.14 1.26 -18.69
N ILE A 274 -0.17 1.82 -17.52
CA ILE A 274 0.53 3.00 -16.98
C ILE A 274 1.94 2.62 -16.49
N PHE A 275 2.06 1.56 -15.70
CA PHE A 275 3.32 1.26 -15.01
C PHE A 275 4.29 0.42 -15.82
N ARG A 276 3.83 -0.40 -16.78
CA ARG A 276 4.76 -1.17 -17.63
C ARG A 276 5.83 -0.31 -18.31
N PRO A 277 5.50 0.79 -19.02
CA PRO A 277 6.53 1.63 -19.64
C PRO A 277 7.43 2.31 -18.60
N ILE A 278 6.87 2.76 -17.47
CA ILE A 278 7.62 3.41 -16.39
C ILE A 278 8.66 2.44 -15.79
N VAL A 279 8.23 1.23 -15.42
CA VAL A 279 9.12 0.20 -14.85
C VAL A 279 10.15 -0.24 -15.89
N SER A 280 9.76 -0.42 -17.16
CA SER A 280 10.69 -0.75 -18.23
C SER A 280 11.77 0.33 -18.41
N GLU A 281 11.41 1.61 -18.32
CA GLU A 281 12.37 2.71 -18.40
C GLU A 281 13.32 2.72 -17.18
N MET A 282 12.80 2.47 -15.98
CA MET A 282 13.62 2.33 -14.77
C MET A 282 14.65 1.20 -14.92
N MET A 283 14.22 0.04 -15.41
CA MET A 283 15.09 -1.12 -15.61
C MET A 283 16.13 -0.89 -16.72
N GLU A 284 15.78 -0.16 -17.78
CA GLU A 284 16.75 0.20 -18.82
C GLU A 284 17.79 1.20 -18.31
N LYS A 285 17.40 2.18 -17.48
CA LYS A 285 18.34 3.09 -16.82
C LYS A 285 19.28 2.33 -15.88
N ARG A 286 18.76 1.36 -15.13
CA ARG A 286 19.55 0.45 -14.30
C ARG A 286 20.57 -0.30 -15.14
N ARG A 287 20.15 -0.97 -16.22
CA ARG A 287 21.03 -1.73 -17.10
C ARG A 287 22.21 -0.89 -17.59
N LYS A 288 21.94 0.32 -18.08
CA LYS A 288 22.98 1.26 -18.50
C LYS A 288 23.93 1.63 -17.36
N ALA A 289 23.41 1.89 -16.16
CA ALA A 289 24.23 2.24 -15.00
C ALA A 289 25.08 1.07 -14.47
N MET A 290 24.71 -0.18 -14.76
CA MET A 290 25.47 -1.39 -14.38
C MET A 290 26.51 -1.79 -15.43
N GLU A 291 26.41 -1.26 -16.66
CA GLU A 291 27.39 -1.45 -17.74
C GLU A 291 28.63 -0.53 -17.60
N PHE A 292 28.57 0.46 -16.71
CA PHE A 292 29.66 1.38 -16.34
C PHE A 292 30.05 1.21 -14.86
#